data_AF-A0A139SNH3-F1
#
_entry.id   AF-A0A139SNH3-F1
#
_cell.length_a   1.000
_cell.length_b   1.000
_cell.length_c   1.000
_cell.angle_alpha   90.00
_cell.angle_beta   90.00
_cell.angle_gamma   90.00
#
_symmetry.space_group_name_H-M   'P 1'
#
loop_
_entity.id
_entity.type
_entity.pdbx_description
1 polymer ?
#
loop_
_entity_poly.entity_id
_entity_poly.type
_entity_poly.pdbx_seq_one_letter_code
_entity_poly.pdbx_strand_id
1 'polypeptide(L)'
;MCQPRYKIIFSGEPLPTVSDETLKANLAQLFKISLEEAQQLMYRGEITLKRDLPEAEAERYLAALQNAGAVCHKEAAELALVHDEALEQAKAAEAERLAQEAEQQAAEAAQGTPLNPYLAPKAAVFDENDERFAEALNPYSAEGRIGRLRYLAWLMASTLVIGIPLFVVTSLLSWISSSLSALAMLLFVAGGIMLIVCDFRFAIQRLHDLGFSAWWVLLHFVPIAGSILPFVLMLAPGSSKRNIYGPPPPPNSLAVQFLAALWLLPIVFGLLSLLFR
;
A
#
# COMPACT_ATOMS: atom_id res chain seq x y z
N MET A 1 36.77 -6.56 10.09
CA MET A 1 36.93 -5.43 11.01
C MET A 1 35.81 -4.45 10.70
N CYS A 2 34.76 -4.40 11.54
CA CYS A 2 33.67 -3.45 11.36
C CYS A 2 34.18 -2.05 11.71
N GLN A 3 34.17 -1.12 10.76
CA GLN A 3 34.46 0.28 11.06
C GLN A 3 33.22 0.93 11.67
N PRO A 4 33.36 1.77 12.72
CA PRO A 4 32.24 2.49 13.30
C PRO A 4 31.61 3.43 12.27
N ARG A 5 30.28 3.42 12.19
CA ARG A 5 29.51 4.36 11.36
C ARG A 5 28.90 5.45 12.23
N TYR A 6 28.82 6.66 11.69
CA TYR A 6 28.42 7.85 12.43
C TYR A 6 27.17 8.48 11.81
N LYS A 7 26.34 9.10 12.66
CA LYS A 7 25.30 10.04 12.24
C LYS A 7 25.71 11.46 12.64
N ILE A 8 25.39 12.43 11.79
CA ILE A 8 25.66 13.85 12.05
C ILE A 8 24.36 14.52 12.43
N ILE A 9 24.35 15.14 13.60
CA ILE A 9 23.22 15.88 14.14
C ILE A 9 23.58 17.36 14.17
N PHE A 10 22.69 18.17 13.61
CA PHE A 10 22.76 19.63 13.64
C PHE A 10 21.77 20.13 14.69
N SER A 11 22.23 20.91 15.66
CA SER A 11 21.42 21.30 16.82
C SER A 11 20.57 22.56 16.60
N GLY A 12 20.61 23.17 15.42
CA GLY A 12 19.83 24.38 15.10
C GLY A 12 20.40 25.68 15.66
N GLU A 13 21.43 25.61 16.51
CA GLU A 13 22.01 26.77 17.19
C GLU A 13 23.28 27.30 16.48
N PRO A 14 23.46 28.64 16.43
CA PRO A 14 24.70 29.24 15.96
C PRO A 14 25.83 29.09 16.97
N LEU A 15 27.06 28.97 16.46
CA LEU A 15 28.26 29.09 17.26
C LEU A 15 28.31 30.49 17.94
N PRO A 16 28.85 30.62 19.17
CA PRO A 16 28.90 31.91 19.89
C PRO A 16 29.66 33.03 19.15
N THR A 17 30.39 32.68 18.10
CA THR A 17 31.21 33.57 17.27
C THR A 17 30.48 34.08 16.02
N VAL A 18 29.28 33.58 15.71
CA VAL A 18 28.55 33.85 14.46
C VAL A 18 27.13 34.30 14.75
N SER A 19 26.65 35.32 14.04
CA SER A 19 25.27 35.82 14.17
C SER A 19 24.26 34.92 13.44
N ASP A 20 23.02 34.91 13.92
CA ASP A 20 21.90 34.13 13.35
C ASP A 20 21.67 34.42 11.84
N GLU A 21 21.84 35.67 11.43
CA GLU A 21 21.72 36.08 10.02
C GLU A 21 22.85 35.52 9.14
N THR A 22 24.08 35.53 9.66
CA THR A 22 25.25 34.99 8.96
C THR A 22 25.16 33.47 8.82
N LEU A 23 24.65 32.77 9.85
CA LEU A 23 24.44 31.34 9.81
C LEU A 23 23.40 30.95 8.74
N LYS A 24 22.26 31.66 8.67
CA LYS A 24 21.23 31.42 7.65
C LYS A 24 21.79 31.53 6.23
N ALA A 25 22.57 32.57 5.96
CA ALA A 25 23.20 32.78 4.66
C ALA A 25 24.20 31.65 4.32
N ASN A 26 25.04 31.26 5.28
CA ASN A 26 26.03 30.20 5.09
C ASN A 26 25.37 28.82 4.89
N LEU A 27 24.29 28.51 5.62
CA LEU A 27 23.54 27.26 5.46
C LEU A 27 22.80 27.19 4.12
N ALA A 28 22.17 28.30 3.72
CA ALA A 28 21.52 28.41 2.41
C ALA A 28 22.51 28.13 1.27
N GLN A 29 23.73 28.68 1.37
CA GLN A 29 24.79 28.44 0.39
C GLN A 29 25.36 27.02 0.44
N LEU A 30 25.59 26.47 1.64
CA LEU A 30 26.18 25.14 1.82
C LEU A 30 25.27 24.02 1.29
N PHE A 31 23.96 24.12 1.58
CA PHE A 31 22.97 23.13 1.16
C PHE A 31 22.29 23.45 -0.17
N LYS A 32 22.56 24.63 -0.75
CA LYS A 32 21.89 25.16 -1.96
C LYS A 32 20.37 25.24 -1.80
N ILE A 33 19.92 25.68 -0.63
CA ILE A 33 18.51 25.84 -0.27
C ILE A 33 18.16 27.32 -0.13
N SER A 34 16.87 27.65 -0.12
CA SER A 34 16.41 29.02 0.08
C SER A 34 16.66 29.51 1.52
N LEU A 35 16.69 30.83 1.72
CA LEU A 35 16.86 31.43 3.06
C LEU A 35 15.72 31.05 4.02
N GLU A 36 14.51 30.87 3.50
CA GLU A 36 13.35 30.41 4.28
C GLU A 36 13.49 28.94 4.70
N GLU A 37 13.96 28.06 3.81
CA GLU A 37 14.23 26.65 4.13
C GLU A 37 15.38 26.51 5.13
N ALA A 38 16.43 27.32 5.00
CA ALA A 38 17.52 27.37 5.97
C ALA A 38 17.03 27.85 7.35
N GLN A 39 16.13 28.83 7.38
CA GLN A 39 15.50 29.30 8.62
C GLN A 39 14.61 28.21 9.24
N GLN A 40 13.81 27.50 8.46
CA GLN A 40 13.01 26.36 8.95
C GLN A 40 13.88 25.22 9.50
N LEU A 41 15.05 24.99 8.90
CA LEU A 41 16.02 24.01 9.37
C LEU A 41 16.50 24.32 10.81
N MET A 42 16.71 25.61 11.11
CA MET A 42 17.15 26.06 12.44
C MET A 42 16.03 25.95 13.50
N TYR A 43 14.78 26.26 13.13
CA TYR A 43 13.64 26.18 14.06
C TYR A 43 13.11 24.77 14.28
N ARG A 44 13.50 23.78 13.47
CA ARG A 44 13.08 22.38 13.63
C ARG A 44 13.78 21.65 14.79
N GLY A 45 14.75 22.28 15.45
CA GLY A 45 15.53 21.67 16.54
C GLY A 45 16.60 20.71 16.03
N GLU A 46 17.00 19.73 16.84
CA GLU A 46 18.02 18.76 16.47
C GLU A 46 17.58 17.89 15.29
N ILE A 47 18.28 18.00 14.15
CA ILE A 47 18.01 17.21 12.96
C ILE A 47 19.20 16.35 12.56
N THR A 48 18.91 15.11 12.16
CA THR A 48 19.94 14.23 11.58
C THR A 48 20.07 14.53 10.09
N LEU A 49 21.18 15.16 9.69
CA LEU A 49 21.42 15.56 8.31
C LEU A 49 21.77 14.35 7.42
N LYS A 50 22.64 13.47 7.93
CA LYS A 50 23.08 12.29 7.20
C LYS A 50 23.45 11.16 8.15
N ARG A 51 23.03 9.96 7.76
CA ARG A 51 23.21 8.70 8.49
C ARG A 51 24.21 7.83 7.75
N ASP A 52 24.78 6.86 8.47
CA ASP A 52 25.56 5.76 7.89
C ASP A 52 26.91 6.19 7.27
N LEU A 53 27.55 7.22 7.82
CA LEU A 53 28.80 7.75 7.29
C LEU A 53 30.03 7.05 7.90
N PRO A 54 31.06 6.71 7.10
CA PRO A 54 32.36 6.31 7.62
C PRO A 54 33.06 7.51 8.29
N GLU A 55 33.93 7.25 9.26
CA GLU A 55 34.56 8.27 10.11
C GLU A 55 35.20 9.43 9.32
N ALA A 56 36.02 9.10 8.32
CA ALA A 56 36.71 10.08 7.50
C ALA A 56 35.76 10.99 6.71
N GLU A 57 34.57 10.50 6.34
CA GLU A 57 33.57 11.31 5.65
C GLU A 57 32.80 12.17 6.65
N ALA A 58 32.45 11.61 7.81
CA ALA A 58 31.76 12.34 8.89
C ALA A 58 32.55 13.55 9.37
N GLU A 59 33.88 13.44 9.51
CA GLU A 59 34.75 14.56 9.87
C GLU A 59 34.76 15.68 8.82
N ARG A 60 34.70 15.33 7.53
CA ARG A 60 34.61 16.33 6.46
C ARG A 60 33.31 17.12 6.52
N TYR A 61 32.20 16.45 6.80
CA TYR A 61 30.91 17.13 6.97
C TYR A 61 30.87 17.99 8.23
N LEU A 62 31.44 17.53 9.36
CA LEU A 62 31.56 18.33 10.57
C LEU A 62 32.37 19.61 10.33
N ALA A 63 33.52 19.50 9.66
CA ALA A 63 34.35 20.65 9.34
C ALA A 63 33.62 21.66 8.45
N ALA A 64 32.88 21.18 7.44
CA ALA A 64 32.08 22.04 6.56
C ALA A 64 30.98 22.79 7.32
N LEU A 65 30.31 22.12 8.28
CA LEU A 65 29.24 22.72 9.07
C LEU A 65 29.77 23.69 10.13
N GLN A 66 30.89 23.38 10.79
CA GLN A 66 31.54 24.30 11.72
C GLN A 66 32.04 25.56 11.03
N ASN A 67 32.61 25.44 9.83
CA ASN A 67 33.01 26.59 9.01
C ASN A 67 31.81 27.45 8.58
N ALA A 68 30.62 26.86 8.45
CA ALA A 68 29.37 27.59 8.20
C ALA A 68 28.82 28.29 9.45
N GLY A 69 29.36 28.01 10.64
CA GLY A 69 28.94 28.61 11.91
C GLY A 69 27.89 27.80 12.67
N ALA A 70 27.66 26.54 12.28
CA ALA A 70 26.66 25.64 12.89
C ALA A 70 27.24 24.81 14.05
N VAL A 71 26.47 24.67 15.14
CA VAL A 71 26.78 23.67 16.18
C VAL A 71 26.34 22.29 15.70
N CYS A 72 27.30 21.36 15.60
CA CYS A 72 27.07 19.99 15.15
C CYS A 72 27.86 19.02 16.02
N HIS A 73 27.29 17.86 16.30
CA HIS A 73 27.98 16.75 16.96
C HIS A 73 27.91 15.47 16.12
N LYS A 74 28.94 14.63 16.23
CA LYS A 74 28.90 13.24 15.73
C LYS A 74 28.44 12.33 16.86
N GLU A 75 27.47 11.47 16.56
CA GLU A 75 27.06 10.40 17.46
C GLU A 75 27.34 9.06 16.76
N ALA A 76 27.95 8.12 17.48
CA ALA A 76 28.21 6.79 16.96
C ALA A 76 26.87 6.09 16.73
N ALA A 77 26.63 5.65 15.49
CA ALA A 77 25.46 4.83 15.19
C ALA A 77 25.79 3.39 15.62
N GLU A 78 25.50 3.05 16.87
CA GLU A 78 25.49 1.66 17.30
C GLU A 78 24.49 0.89 16.42
N LEU A 79 25.01 -0.16 15.81
CA LEU A 79 24.43 -0.87 14.68
C LEU A 79 23.11 -1.54 15.06
N ALA A 80 21.98 -0.90 14.72
CA ALA A 80 20.72 -1.44 14.17
C ALA A 80 20.10 -2.76 14.70
N LEU A 81 20.55 -3.36 15.81
CA LEU A 81 20.01 -4.62 16.35
C LEU A 81 18.99 -4.41 17.47
N VAL A 82 18.88 -3.21 18.04
CA VAL A 82 17.95 -2.93 19.15
C VAL A 82 16.58 -2.45 18.65
N HIS A 83 16.45 -2.01 17.40
CA HIS A 83 15.20 -1.43 16.91
C HIS A 83 14.11 -2.47 16.65
N ASP A 84 14.46 -3.71 16.27
CA ASP A 84 13.47 -4.79 16.11
C ASP A 84 12.98 -5.29 17.48
N GLU A 85 13.88 -5.48 18.45
CA GLU A 85 13.47 -5.93 19.80
C GLU A 85 12.66 -4.87 20.55
N ALA A 86 13.04 -3.59 20.47
CA ALA A 86 12.28 -2.52 21.12
C ALA A 86 10.90 -2.30 20.47
N LEU A 87 10.80 -2.47 19.15
CA LEU A 87 9.52 -2.39 18.43
C LEU A 87 8.63 -3.62 18.75
N GLU A 88 9.22 -4.81 18.81
CA GLU A 88 8.48 -6.03 19.19
C GLU A 88 8.07 -6.00 20.67
N GLN A 89 8.90 -5.48 21.57
CA GLN A 89 8.54 -5.27 22.98
C GLN A 89 7.46 -4.19 23.12
N ALA A 90 7.49 -3.12 22.31
CA ALA A 90 6.44 -2.11 22.31
C ALA A 90 5.11 -2.67 21.80
N LYS A 91 5.13 -3.47 20.72
CA LYS A 91 3.94 -4.17 20.20
C LYS A 91 3.41 -5.22 21.18
N ALA A 92 4.29 -5.95 21.86
CA ALA A 92 3.91 -6.93 22.87
C ALA A 92 3.28 -6.25 24.10
N ALA A 93 3.88 -5.16 24.58
CA ALA A 93 3.32 -4.37 25.68
C ALA A 93 1.98 -3.73 25.29
N GLU A 94 1.83 -3.27 24.05
CA GLU A 94 0.55 -2.77 23.53
C GLU A 94 -0.51 -3.88 23.44
N ALA A 95 -0.13 -5.07 22.96
CA ALA A 95 -1.02 -6.24 22.90
C ALA A 95 -1.46 -6.71 24.30
N GLU A 96 -0.56 -6.71 25.29
CA GLU A 96 -0.90 -7.02 26.68
C GLU A 96 -1.84 -5.98 27.29
N ARG A 97 -1.60 -4.69 27.05
CA ARG A 97 -2.52 -3.62 27.50
C ARG A 97 -3.91 -3.75 26.88
N LEU A 98 -3.98 -4.05 25.59
CA LEU A 98 -5.26 -4.28 24.90
C LEU A 98 -5.98 -5.53 25.42
N ALA A 99 -5.24 -6.60 25.74
CA ALA A 99 -5.81 -7.79 26.37
C ALA A 99 -6.38 -7.49 27.77
N GLN A 100 -5.65 -6.70 28.57
CA GLN A 100 -6.12 -6.25 29.89
C GLN A 100 -7.34 -5.33 29.79
N GLU A 101 -7.39 -4.43 28.80
CA GLU A 101 -8.54 -3.57 28.54
C GLU A 101 -9.76 -4.39 28.07
N ALA A 102 -9.57 -5.40 27.22
CA ALA A 102 -10.64 -6.30 26.80
C ALA A 102 -11.16 -7.17 27.95
N GLU A 103 -10.28 -7.62 28.84
CA GLU A 103 -10.65 -8.37 30.04
C GLU A 103 -11.37 -7.48 31.06
N GLN A 104 -10.94 -6.23 31.24
CA GLN A 104 -11.65 -5.22 32.03
C GLN A 104 -13.03 -4.90 31.45
N GLN A 105 -13.15 -4.75 30.13
CA GLN A 105 -14.43 -4.53 29.46
C GLN A 105 -15.35 -5.76 29.55
N ALA A 106 -14.81 -6.97 29.47
CA ALA A 106 -15.56 -8.20 29.70
C ALA A 106 -16.00 -8.35 31.16
N ALA A 107 -15.16 -7.93 32.11
CA ALA A 107 -15.48 -7.89 33.54
C ALA A 107 -16.53 -6.81 33.87
N GLU A 108 -16.47 -5.63 33.23
CA GLU A 108 -17.51 -4.58 33.30
C GLU A 108 -18.81 -5.01 32.62
N ALA A 109 -18.74 -5.80 31.55
CA ALA A 109 -19.94 -6.40 30.93
C ALA A 109 -20.56 -7.50 31.81
N ALA A 110 -19.75 -8.23 32.58
CA ALA A 110 -20.20 -9.23 33.55
C ALA A 110 -20.74 -8.60 34.85
N GLN A 111 -20.17 -7.47 35.27
CA GLN A 111 -20.68 -6.64 36.36
C GLN A 111 -21.75 -5.69 35.80
N GLY A 112 -22.93 -6.27 35.55
CA GLY A 112 -24.11 -5.58 34.99
C GLY A 112 -24.15 -4.09 35.33
N THR A 113 -23.96 -3.27 34.30
CA THR A 113 -23.90 -1.82 34.38
C THR A 113 -25.12 -1.29 35.14
N PRO A 114 -24.97 -0.41 36.16
CA PRO A 114 -26.12 0.31 36.69
C PRO A 114 -26.72 1.08 35.53
N LEU A 115 -27.94 0.68 35.13
CA LEU A 115 -28.64 1.15 33.95
C LEU A 115 -28.89 2.66 34.08
N ASN A 116 -27.92 3.48 33.66
CA ASN A 116 -28.03 4.93 33.69
C ASN A 116 -28.89 5.35 32.47
N PRO A 117 -30.16 5.76 32.66
CA PRO A 117 -31.10 5.98 31.57
C PRO A 117 -30.76 7.22 30.72
N TYR A 118 -29.79 8.02 31.13
CA TYR A 118 -29.38 9.27 30.48
C TYR A 118 -28.00 9.20 29.83
N LEU A 119 -27.32 8.05 29.85
CA LEU A 119 -26.09 7.87 29.09
C LEU A 119 -26.44 7.69 27.61
N ALA A 120 -26.03 8.65 26.78
CA ALA A 120 -26.11 8.49 25.34
C ALA A 120 -25.37 7.21 24.94
N PRO A 121 -25.93 6.36 24.07
CA PRO A 121 -25.20 5.23 23.51
C PRO A 121 -23.91 5.81 22.91
N LYS A 122 -22.76 5.35 23.40
CA LYS A 122 -21.49 5.69 22.77
C LYS A 122 -21.48 5.01 21.41
N ALA A 123 -21.97 5.72 20.38
CA ALA A 123 -21.69 5.33 19.01
C ALA A 123 -20.17 5.33 18.87
N ALA A 124 -19.60 4.21 18.43
CA ALA A 124 -18.21 4.20 18.01
C ALA A 124 -18.09 5.22 16.88
N VAL A 125 -17.59 6.42 17.19
CA VAL A 125 -17.26 7.42 16.18
C VAL A 125 -15.98 6.91 15.54
N PHE A 126 -16.13 6.24 14.40
CA PHE A 126 -15.05 5.60 13.68
C PHE A 126 -14.14 6.69 13.08
N ASP A 127 -12.83 6.55 13.28
CA ASP A 127 -11.85 7.35 12.56
C ASP A 127 -11.83 6.89 11.09
N GLU A 128 -11.91 7.81 10.14
CA GLU A 128 -11.88 7.50 8.70
C GLU A 128 -10.53 6.86 8.29
N ASN A 129 -9.49 7.01 9.12
CA ASN A 129 -8.14 6.53 8.86
C ASN A 129 -7.75 5.28 9.67
N ASP A 130 -8.72 4.58 10.24
CA ASP A 130 -8.42 3.45 11.11
C ASP A 130 -7.96 2.23 10.26
N GLU A 131 -6.65 2.15 10.01
CA GLU A 131 -5.97 1.09 9.23
C GLU A 131 -6.27 -0.32 9.76
N ARG A 132 -6.76 -0.41 11.01
CA ARG A 132 -7.25 -1.63 11.68
C ARG A 132 -8.43 -2.30 10.97
N PHE A 133 -9.16 -1.58 10.10
CA PHE A 133 -10.28 -2.14 9.31
C PHE A 133 -9.93 -2.40 7.84
N ALA A 134 -8.65 -2.39 7.48
CA ALA A 134 -8.19 -3.06 6.27
C ALA A 134 -8.36 -4.58 6.46
N GLU A 135 -9.61 -5.05 6.44
CA GLU A 135 -9.96 -6.44 6.58
C GLU A 135 -9.15 -7.25 5.55
N ALA A 136 -8.58 -8.37 6.00
CA ALA A 136 -7.76 -9.23 5.16
C ALA A 136 -8.59 -9.67 3.95
N LEU A 137 -8.33 -9.01 2.82
CA LEU A 137 -9.12 -9.18 1.60
C LEU A 137 -8.97 -10.62 1.11
N ASN A 138 -10.06 -11.38 1.08
CA ASN A 138 -10.08 -12.68 0.42
C ASN A 138 -10.62 -12.50 -1.01
N PRO A 139 -9.77 -12.56 -2.06
CA PRO A 139 -10.19 -12.33 -3.44
C PRO A 139 -11.19 -13.39 -3.95
N TYR A 140 -11.25 -14.54 -3.29
CA TYR A 140 -12.13 -15.65 -3.67
C TYR A 140 -13.43 -15.70 -2.87
N SER A 141 -13.61 -14.83 -1.87
CA SER A 141 -14.87 -14.68 -1.15
C SER A 141 -15.93 -13.98 -2.01
N ALA A 142 -17.20 -14.18 -1.69
CA ALA A 142 -18.29 -13.34 -2.21
C ALA A 142 -18.48 -12.06 -1.38
N GLU A 143 -17.88 -12.02 -0.19
CA GLU A 143 -17.98 -10.94 0.78
C GLU A 143 -16.79 -9.98 0.64
N GLY A 144 -17.00 -8.73 1.04
CA GLY A 144 -16.00 -7.68 0.95
C GLY A 144 -16.04 -6.88 -0.36
N ARG A 145 -15.03 -6.03 -0.51
CA ARG A 145 -14.97 -4.97 -1.53
C ARG A 145 -13.59 -4.90 -2.17
N ILE A 146 -13.54 -4.79 -3.50
CA ILE A 146 -12.28 -4.53 -4.21
C ILE A 146 -12.33 -3.22 -5.00
N GLY A 147 -11.26 -2.44 -4.90
CA GLY A 147 -11.07 -1.25 -5.73
C GLY A 147 -10.74 -1.59 -7.18
N ARG A 148 -10.88 -0.60 -8.08
CA ARG A 148 -10.63 -0.74 -9.53
C ARG A 148 -9.25 -1.32 -9.89
N LEU A 149 -8.19 -0.90 -9.20
CA LEU A 149 -6.83 -1.36 -9.48
C LEU A 149 -6.65 -2.83 -9.09
N ARG A 150 -7.19 -3.25 -7.94
CA ARG A 150 -7.16 -4.67 -7.53
C ARG A 150 -8.02 -5.54 -8.44
N TYR A 151 -9.17 -5.04 -8.88
CA TYR A 151 -10.01 -5.75 -9.86
C TYR A 151 -9.21 -6.04 -11.14
N LEU A 152 -8.55 -5.03 -11.72
CA LEU A 152 -7.69 -5.20 -12.91
C LEU A 152 -6.50 -6.12 -12.65
N ALA A 153 -5.85 -5.97 -11.49
CA ALA A 153 -4.72 -6.80 -11.11
C ALA A 153 -5.11 -8.28 -10.96
N TRP A 154 -6.23 -8.58 -10.30
CA TRP A 154 -6.70 -9.96 -10.12
C TRP A 154 -7.17 -10.59 -11.43
N LEU A 155 -7.82 -9.81 -12.31
CA LEU A 155 -8.18 -10.27 -13.66
C LEU A 155 -6.93 -10.58 -14.51
N MET A 156 -5.87 -9.77 -14.36
CA MET A 156 -4.57 -10.04 -14.99
C MET A 156 -3.93 -11.30 -14.39
N ALA A 157 -3.87 -11.43 -13.06
CA ALA A 157 -3.32 -12.62 -12.41
C ALA A 157 -4.04 -13.90 -12.85
N SER A 158 -5.38 -13.93 -12.89
CA SER A 158 -6.12 -15.10 -13.38
C SER A 158 -5.81 -15.41 -14.84
N THR A 159 -5.64 -14.37 -15.66
CA THR A 159 -5.24 -14.53 -17.07
C THR A 159 -3.83 -15.11 -17.19
N LEU A 160 -2.85 -14.61 -16.43
CA LEU A 160 -1.47 -15.10 -16.49
C LEU A 160 -1.30 -16.51 -15.93
N VAL A 161 -1.99 -16.83 -14.82
CA VAL A 161 -1.79 -18.09 -14.08
C VAL A 161 -2.64 -19.22 -14.64
N ILE A 162 -3.85 -18.92 -15.13
CA ILE A 162 -4.79 -19.94 -15.63
C ILE A 162 -4.95 -19.79 -17.14
N GLY A 163 -5.27 -18.58 -17.62
CA GLY A 163 -5.60 -18.35 -19.04
C GLY A 163 -4.47 -18.65 -20.01
N ILE A 164 -3.28 -18.07 -19.82
CA ILE A 164 -2.14 -18.26 -20.72
C ILE A 164 -1.67 -19.71 -20.73
N PRO A 165 -1.41 -20.37 -19.58
CA PRO A 165 -0.99 -21.78 -19.59
C PRO A 165 -2.04 -22.69 -20.23
N LEU A 166 -3.33 -22.46 -19.96
CA LEU A 166 -4.41 -23.21 -20.58
C LEU A 166 -4.42 -23.04 -22.10
N PHE A 167 -4.32 -21.81 -22.58
CA PHE A 167 -4.27 -21.50 -24.02
C PHE A 167 -3.06 -22.15 -24.69
N VAL A 168 -1.88 -22.05 -24.07
CA VAL A 168 -0.64 -22.64 -24.59
C VAL A 168 -0.76 -24.16 -24.66
N VAL A 169 -1.15 -24.82 -23.56
CA VAL A 169 -1.26 -26.28 -23.50
C VAL A 169 -2.29 -26.81 -24.52
N THR A 170 -3.47 -26.20 -24.58
CA THR A 170 -4.54 -26.64 -25.49
C THR A 170 -4.18 -26.41 -26.97
N SER A 171 -3.49 -25.31 -27.27
CA SER A 171 -2.97 -25.03 -28.61
C SER A 171 -1.88 -26.02 -29.02
N LEU A 172 -0.93 -26.31 -28.12
CA LEU A 172 0.14 -27.27 -28.39
C LEU A 172 -0.38 -28.69 -28.61
N LEU A 173 -1.32 -29.15 -27.76
CA LEU A 173 -1.95 -30.47 -27.93
C LEU A 173 -2.65 -30.60 -29.28
N SER A 174 -3.36 -29.55 -29.71
CA SER A 174 -4.04 -29.52 -31.01
C SER A 174 -3.08 -29.46 -32.20
N TRP A 175 -1.90 -28.84 -32.02
CA TRP A 175 -0.87 -28.77 -33.05
C TRP A 175 -0.11 -30.09 -33.24
N ILE A 176 0.18 -30.80 -32.14
CA ILE A 176 0.92 -32.07 -32.17
C ILE A 176 0.12 -33.18 -32.86
N SER A 177 -1.18 -33.29 -32.56
CA SER A 177 -2.02 -34.32 -33.13
C SER A 177 -3.49 -33.90 -33.21
N SER A 178 -4.10 -34.15 -34.36
CA SER A 178 -5.54 -33.98 -34.55
C SER A 178 -6.37 -34.91 -33.65
N SER A 179 -5.84 -36.08 -33.25
CA SER A 179 -6.53 -36.99 -32.34
C SER A 179 -6.63 -36.47 -30.90
N LEU A 180 -5.75 -35.55 -30.48
CA LEU A 180 -5.78 -34.93 -29.15
C LEU A 180 -6.63 -33.65 -29.11
N SER A 181 -7.10 -33.16 -30.26
CA SER A 181 -7.89 -31.93 -30.37
C SER A 181 -9.16 -31.95 -29.51
N ALA A 182 -9.86 -33.09 -29.44
CA ALA A 182 -11.07 -33.23 -28.63
C ALA A 182 -10.78 -33.06 -27.13
N LEU A 183 -9.67 -33.61 -26.64
CA LEU A 183 -9.22 -33.43 -25.27
C LEU A 183 -8.80 -31.97 -25.01
N ALA A 184 -8.07 -31.35 -25.94
CA ALA A 184 -7.68 -29.96 -25.84
C ALA A 184 -8.91 -29.02 -25.76
N MET A 185 -9.94 -29.29 -26.57
CA MET A 185 -11.20 -28.55 -26.52
C MET A 185 -11.91 -28.72 -25.17
N LEU A 186 -11.98 -29.95 -24.64
CA LEU A 186 -12.57 -30.20 -23.33
C LEU A 186 -11.85 -29.43 -22.21
N LEU A 187 -10.51 -29.46 -22.21
CA LEU A 187 -9.70 -28.72 -21.25
C LEU A 187 -9.92 -27.20 -21.39
N PHE A 188 -9.96 -26.69 -22.62
CA PHE A 188 -10.21 -25.28 -22.89
C PHE A 188 -11.57 -24.83 -22.35
N VAL A 189 -12.63 -25.60 -22.60
CA VAL A 189 -13.98 -25.31 -22.08
C VAL A 189 -14.00 -25.37 -20.56
N ALA A 190 -13.43 -26.41 -19.95
CA ALA A 190 -13.40 -26.56 -18.50
C ALA A 190 -12.63 -25.42 -17.82
N GLY A 191 -11.44 -25.08 -18.34
CA GLY A 191 -10.64 -23.97 -17.83
C GLY A 191 -11.27 -22.60 -18.12
N GLY A 192 -11.99 -22.45 -19.23
CA GLY A 192 -12.80 -21.27 -19.53
C GLY A 192 -13.91 -21.05 -18.51
N ILE A 193 -14.63 -22.12 -18.12
CA ILE A 193 -15.63 -22.06 -17.04
C ILE A 193 -14.97 -21.62 -15.72
N MET A 194 -13.80 -22.16 -15.38
CA MET A 194 -13.06 -21.74 -14.18
C MET A 194 -12.71 -20.25 -14.21
N LEU A 195 -12.24 -19.72 -15.34
CA LEU A 195 -11.95 -18.29 -15.51
C LEU A 195 -13.21 -17.43 -15.35
N ILE A 196 -14.34 -17.85 -15.92
CA ILE A 196 -15.62 -17.16 -15.78
C ILE A 196 -16.04 -17.10 -14.30
N VAL A 197 -15.89 -18.20 -13.56
CA VAL A 197 -16.19 -18.21 -12.13
C VAL A 197 -15.30 -17.22 -11.38
N CYS A 198 -13.99 -17.18 -11.65
CA CYS A 198 -13.09 -16.21 -11.03
C CYS A 198 -13.47 -14.76 -11.36
N ASP A 199 -13.74 -14.46 -12.63
CA ASP A 199 -14.17 -13.12 -13.06
C ASP A 199 -15.45 -12.68 -12.35
N PHE A 200 -16.45 -13.57 -12.24
CA PHE A 200 -17.70 -13.29 -11.54
C PHE A 200 -17.45 -12.98 -10.06
N ARG A 201 -16.55 -13.70 -9.39
CA ARG A 201 -16.18 -13.42 -7.99
C ARG A 201 -15.60 -12.02 -7.83
N PHE A 202 -14.67 -11.64 -8.72
CA PHE A 202 -14.07 -10.30 -8.69
C PHE A 202 -15.10 -9.22 -9.03
N ALA A 203 -15.96 -9.46 -10.01
CA ALA A 203 -17.02 -8.55 -10.40
C ALA A 203 -18.03 -8.33 -9.26
N ILE A 204 -18.39 -9.36 -8.50
CA ILE A 204 -19.26 -9.22 -7.31
C ILE A 204 -18.63 -8.29 -6.27
N GLN A 205 -17.37 -8.52 -5.88
CA GLN A 205 -16.70 -7.64 -4.92
C GLN A 205 -16.50 -6.21 -5.45
N ARG A 206 -16.36 -6.05 -6.77
CA ARG A 206 -16.29 -4.72 -7.41
C ARG A 206 -17.65 -4.02 -7.39
N LEU A 207 -18.74 -4.75 -7.66
CA LEU A 207 -20.10 -4.23 -7.57
C LEU A 207 -20.43 -3.78 -6.15
N HIS A 208 -20.01 -4.55 -5.14
CA HIS A 208 -20.11 -4.15 -3.73
C HIS A 208 -19.34 -2.87 -3.44
N ASP A 209 -18.17 -2.66 -4.04
CA ASP A 209 -17.42 -1.40 -3.87
C ASP A 209 -18.09 -0.19 -4.54
N LEU A 210 -18.89 -0.42 -5.59
CA LEU A 210 -19.75 0.58 -6.22
C LEU A 210 -21.08 0.80 -5.46
N GLY A 211 -21.38 -0.04 -4.46
CA GLY A 211 -22.65 0.00 -3.72
C GLY A 211 -23.81 -0.71 -4.40
N PHE A 212 -23.56 -1.48 -5.47
CA PHE A 212 -24.56 -2.30 -6.15
C PHE A 212 -24.61 -3.72 -5.57
N SER A 213 -25.74 -4.39 -5.73
CA SER A 213 -25.90 -5.79 -5.33
C SER A 213 -25.19 -6.76 -6.29
N ALA A 214 -24.78 -7.93 -5.77
CA ALA A 214 -24.14 -8.99 -6.55
C ALA A 214 -24.98 -9.47 -7.76
N TRP A 215 -26.30 -9.29 -7.72
CA TRP A 215 -27.22 -9.65 -8.81
C TRP A 215 -26.89 -9.00 -10.15
N TRP A 216 -26.23 -7.83 -10.14
CA TRP A 216 -25.80 -7.14 -11.35
C TRP A 216 -24.78 -7.94 -12.17
N VAL A 217 -24.09 -8.92 -11.56
CA VAL A 217 -23.15 -9.79 -12.29
C VAL A 217 -23.84 -10.61 -13.39
N LEU A 218 -25.14 -10.88 -13.25
CA LEU A 218 -25.93 -11.61 -14.25
C LEU A 218 -26.04 -10.87 -15.59
N LEU A 219 -25.76 -9.56 -15.62
CA LEU A 219 -25.72 -8.80 -16.87
C LEU A 219 -24.65 -9.31 -17.84
N HIS A 220 -23.64 -10.06 -17.39
CA HIS A 220 -22.71 -10.77 -18.28
C HIS A 220 -23.42 -11.69 -19.28
N PHE A 221 -24.60 -12.22 -18.95
CA PHE A 221 -25.39 -13.06 -19.85
C PHE A 221 -26.23 -12.26 -20.87
N VAL A 222 -26.30 -10.94 -20.74
CA VAL A 222 -27.02 -10.06 -21.68
C VAL A 222 -25.99 -9.50 -22.67
N PRO A 223 -26.07 -9.75 -23.99
CA PRO A 223 -24.99 -9.43 -24.92
C PRO A 223 -24.52 -7.97 -24.88
N ILE A 224 -25.46 -7.02 -24.92
CA ILE A 224 -25.14 -5.59 -24.93
C ILE A 224 -24.67 -5.13 -23.54
N ALA A 225 -25.44 -5.43 -22.49
CA ALA A 225 -25.13 -4.97 -21.14
C ALA A 225 -23.89 -5.66 -20.56
N GLY A 226 -23.69 -6.95 -20.84
CA GLY A 226 -22.55 -7.75 -20.44
C GLY A 226 -21.26 -7.35 -21.14
N SER A 227 -21.35 -6.82 -22.36
CA SER A 227 -20.20 -6.21 -23.03
C SER A 227 -19.83 -4.86 -22.40
N ILE A 228 -20.81 -4.10 -21.88
CA ILE A 228 -20.58 -2.78 -21.27
C ILE A 228 -20.14 -2.86 -19.81
N LEU A 229 -20.67 -3.82 -19.04
CA LEU A 229 -20.46 -3.93 -17.60
C LEU A 229 -18.98 -3.95 -17.19
N PRO A 230 -18.07 -4.75 -17.80
CA PRO A 230 -16.65 -4.75 -17.43
C PRO A 230 -15.99 -3.38 -17.56
N PHE A 231 -16.37 -2.59 -18.58
CA PHE A 231 -15.85 -1.23 -18.75
C PHE A 231 -16.36 -0.30 -17.65
N VAL A 232 -17.62 -0.43 -17.24
CA VAL A 232 -18.16 0.30 -16.08
C VAL A 232 -17.41 -0.08 -14.82
N LEU A 233 -17.19 -1.38 -14.57
CA LEU A 233 -16.45 -1.88 -13.42
C LEU A 233 -15.00 -1.39 -13.38
N MET A 234 -14.38 -1.22 -14.54
CA MET A 234 -13.02 -0.70 -14.70
C MET A 234 -12.90 0.81 -14.45
N LEU A 235 -13.85 1.59 -14.96
CA LEU A 235 -13.75 3.06 -14.99
C LEU A 235 -14.48 3.76 -13.84
N ALA A 236 -15.58 3.20 -13.36
CA ALA A 236 -16.39 3.84 -12.32
C ALA A 236 -15.63 3.93 -10.99
N PRO A 237 -15.64 5.10 -10.31
CA PRO A 237 -15.04 5.23 -8.98
C PRO A 237 -15.85 4.46 -7.93
N GLY A 238 -15.16 3.79 -7.01
CA GLY A 238 -15.78 3.15 -5.85
C GLY A 238 -16.08 4.11 -4.71
N SER A 239 -16.77 3.65 -3.66
CA SER A 239 -17.06 4.45 -2.48
C SER A 239 -15.83 4.62 -1.58
N SER A 240 -15.42 5.86 -1.28
CA SER A 240 -14.35 6.13 -0.31
C SER A 240 -14.76 5.88 1.15
N LYS A 241 -16.06 5.94 1.43
CA LYS A 241 -16.64 5.70 2.76
C LYS A 241 -16.97 4.23 2.98
N ARG A 242 -17.21 3.87 4.23
CA ARG A 242 -17.82 2.58 4.59
C ARG A 242 -19.18 2.46 3.91
N ASN A 243 -19.46 1.29 3.36
CA ASN A 243 -20.75 0.96 2.77
C ASN A 243 -21.32 -0.30 3.45
N ILE A 244 -22.51 -0.74 3.01
CA ILE A 244 -23.19 -1.91 3.59
C ILE A 244 -22.43 -3.24 3.42
N TYR A 245 -21.46 -3.29 2.50
CA TYR A 245 -20.65 -4.46 2.19
C TYR A 245 -19.29 -4.46 2.89
N GLY A 246 -18.96 -3.42 3.66
CA GLY A 246 -17.76 -3.39 4.49
C GLY A 246 -16.97 -2.07 4.45
N PRO A 247 -15.82 -2.06 5.14
CA PRO A 247 -14.90 -0.92 5.16
C PRO A 247 -14.29 -0.66 3.77
N PRO A 248 -13.70 0.53 3.54
CA PRO A 248 -13.02 0.81 2.28
C PRO A 248 -11.85 -0.17 2.03
N PRO A 249 -11.53 -0.49 0.76
CA PRO A 249 -10.44 -1.39 0.44
C PRO A 249 -9.09 -0.79 0.86
N PRO A 250 -8.12 -1.63 1.28
CA PRO A 250 -6.81 -1.16 1.72
C PRO A 250 -6.02 -0.43 0.62
N PRO A 251 -4.98 0.35 0.98
CA PRO A 251 -4.09 1.00 0.03
C PRO A 251 -3.36 -0.01 -0.87
N ASN A 252 -3.26 0.30 -2.17
CA ASN A 252 -2.72 -0.63 -3.17
C ASN A 252 -1.19 -0.74 -3.10
N SER A 253 -0.68 -1.98 -3.03
CA SER A 253 0.76 -2.24 -3.11
C SER A 253 1.31 -2.01 -4.52
N LEU A 254 2.63 -1.80 -4.64
CA LEU A 254 3.30 -1.65 -5.93
C LEU A 254 3.05 -2.84 -6.85
N ALA A 255 3.06 -4.07 -6.31
CA ALA A 255 2.77 -5.28 -7.08
C ALA A 255 1.39 -5.23 -7.77
N VAL A 256 0.36 -4.77 -7.06
CA VAL A 256 -0.99 -4.59 -7.63
C VAL A 256 -0.97 -3.55 -8.75
N GLN A 257 -0.23 -2.45 -8.57
CA GLN A 257 -0.13 -1.41 -9.58
C GLN A 257 0.57 -1.91 -10.86
N PHE A 258 1.70 -2.60 -10.73
CA PHE A 258 2.40 -3.21 -11.86
C PHE A 258 1.54 -4.24 -12.58
N LEU A 259 0.87 -5.11 -11.82
CA LEU A 259 0.02 -6.14 -12.39
C LEU A 259 -1.19 -5.54 -13.13
N ALA A 260 -1.79 -4.48 -12.61
CA ALA A 260 -2.85 -3.75 -13.31
C ALA A 260 -2.31 -3.02 -14.57
N ALA A 261 -1.12 -2.42 -14.49
CA ALA A 261 -0.50 -1.71 -15.63
C ALA A 261 -0.19 -2.63 -16.81
N LEU A 262 -0.04 -3.94 -16.57
CA LEU A 262 0.22 -4.93 -17.61
C LEU A 262 -0.88 -5.00 -18.67
N TRP A 263 -2.11 -4.58 -18.34
CA TRP A 263 -3.22 -4.44 -19.30
C TRP A 263 -2.93 -3.45 -20.44
N LEU A 264 -1.99 -2.51 -20.24
CA LEU A 264 -1.62 -1.54 -21.26
C LEU A 264 -0.73 -2.16 -22.36
N LEU A 265 0.03 -3.21 -22.06
CA LEU A 265 0.93 -3.84 -23.04
C LEU A 265 0.22 -4.33 -24.31
N PRO A 266 -0.86 -5.14 -24.24
CA PRO A 266 -1.56 -5.60 -25.44
C PRO A 266 -2.20 -4.44 -26.22
N ILE A 267 -2.64 -3.38 -25.53
CA ILE A 267 -3.20 -2.18 -26.16
C ILE A 267 -2.12 -1.45 -26.96
N VAL A 268 -0.95 -1.21 -26.35
CA VAL A 268 0.20 -0.56 -27.00
C VAL A 268 0.71 -1.40 -28.17
N PHE A 269 0.85 -2.71 -27.99
CA PHE A 269 1.26 -3.62 -29.06
C PHE A 269 0.28 -3.60 -30.24
N GLY A 270 -1.03 -3.62 -29.96
CA GLY A 270 -2.07 -3.50 -30.99
C GLY A 270 -1.96 -2.20 -31.78
N LEU A 271 -1.78 -1.06 -31.11
CA LEU A 271 -1.60 0.24 -31.77
C LEU A 271 -0.32 0.29 -32.62
N LEU A 272 0.80 -0.20 -32.11
CA LEU A 272 2.04 -0.28 -32.87
C LEU A 272 1.87 -1.15 -34.12
N SER A 273 1.22 -2.30 -34.00
CA SER A 273 0.97 -3.20 -35.13
C SER A 273 0.16 -2.55 -36.26
N LEU A 274 -0.70 -1.57 -35.94
CA LEU A 274 -1.46 -0.79 -36.93
C LEU A 274 -0.63 0.32 -37.59
N LEU A 275 0.37 0.85 -36.89
CA LEU A 275 1.27 1.89 -37.41
C LEU A 275 2.35 1.32 -38.35
N PHE A 276 2.75 0.07 -38.16
CA PHE A 276 3.76 -0.62 -38.98
C PHE A 276 3.15 -1.47 -40.11
N ARG A 277 1.85 -1.29 -40.41
CA ARG A 277 1.12 -2.01 -41.46
C ARG A 277 0.90 -1.13 -42.67
#